data_AF-A0A5F8GQG0-F1
#
_entry.id   AF-A0A5F8GQG0-F1
#
_cell.length_a   1.000
_cell.length_b   1.000
_cell.length_c   1.000
_cell.angle_alpha   90.00
_cell.angle_beta   90.00
_cell.angle_gamma   90.00
#
_symmetry.space_group_name_H-M   'P 1'
#
loop_
_entity.id
_entity.type
_entity.pdbx_description
1 polymer ?
#
loop_
_entity_poly.entity_id
_entity_poly.type
_entity_poly.pdbx_seq_one_letter_code
_entity_poly.pdbx_strand_id
1 'polypeptide(L)'
;VELHMSDPGASYHMQEEIQEVKNKSDSLMLLKDRMVSNNNASIERLKEINVEVRKEIEDASQFAMADLEPPLKKLGYHIYSREPALEVCGMNQWIKYKSVS
;
A
#
# COMPACT_ATOMS: atom_id res chain seq x y z
N VAL A 1 7.23 -17.87 -6.28
CA VAL A 1 5.91 -17.93 -5.63
C VAL A 1 5.57 -16.49 -5.28
N GLU A 2 4.56 -15.90 -5.92
CA GLU A 2 4.10 -14.58 -5.50
C GLU A 2 3.29 -14.74 -4.22
N LEU A 3 3.83 -14.22 -3.14
CA LEU A 3 3.17 -14.21 -1.83
C LEU A 3 2.24 -13.00 -1.79
N HIS A 4 0.95 -13.26 -1.55
CA HIS A 4 -0.09 -12.24 -1.45
C HIS A 4 -0.80 -12.36 -0.10
N MET A 5 -1.66 -11.38 0.22
CA MET A 5 -2.43 -11.34 1.47
C MET A 5 -3.26 -12.61 1.75
N SER A 6 -3.59 -13.40 0.72
CA SER A 6 -4.32 -14.66 0.84
C SER A 6 -3.46 -15.87 1.21
N ASP A 7 -2.13 -15.74 1.17
CA ASP A 7 -1.21 -16.82 1.52
C ASP A 7 -0.62 -16.58 2.94
N PRO A 8 -0.98 -17.40 3.93
CA PRO A 8 -0.51 -17.23 5.30
C PRO A 8 0.98 -17.50 5.54
N GLY A 9 1.70 -18.12 4.60
CA GLY A 9 3.13 -18.45 4.79
C GLY A 9 3.43 -19.62 5.74
N ALA A 10 2.49 -19.95 6.64
CA ALA A 10 2.67 -20.94 7.69
C ALA A 10 2.70 -22.40 7.21
N SER A 11 2.26 -22.67 5.98
CA SER A 11 2.25 -24.03 5.40
C SER A 11 3.61 -24.48 4.88
N TYR A 12 4.53 -23.55 4.63
CA TYR A 12 5.85 -23.84 4.06
C TYR A 12 7.01 -23.12 4.79
N HIS A 13 6.73 -22.22 5.74
CA HIS A 13 7.70 -21.66 6.68
C HIS A 13 7.29 -21.87 8.13
N MET A 14 8.28 -22.04 8.99
CA MET A 14 8.07 -22.10 10.43
C MET A 14 8.00 -20.68 11.01
N GLN A 15 7.07 -20.42 11.94
CA GLN A 15 6.96 -19.12 12.59
C GLN A 15 8.24 -18.72 13.33
N GLU A 16 8.97 -19.70 13.88
CA GLU A 16 10.26 -19.49 14.55
C GLU A 16 11.34 -18.97 13.60
N GLU A 17 11.41 -19.50 12.37
CA GLU A 17 12.34 -19.04 11.34
C GLU A 17 12.10 -17.57 11.01
N ILE A 18 10.85 -17.19 10.79
CA ILE A 18 10.45 -15.81 10.47
C ILE A 18 10.82 -14.87 11.63
N GLN A 19 10.56 -15.29 12.88
CA GLN A 19 10.88 -14.50 14.05
C GLN A 19 12.39 -14.36 14.28
N GLU A 20 13.17 -15.41 14.00
CA GLU A 20 14.63 -15.40 14.10
C GLU A 20 15.24 -14.39 13.12
N VAL A 21 14.82 -14.43 11.84
CA VAL A 21 15.30 -13.50 10.81
C VAL A 21 14.93 -12.06 11.16
N LYS A 22 13.69 -11.83 11.63
CA LYS A 22 13.25 -10.51 12.08
C LYS A 22 14.07 -9.98 13.26
N ASN A 23 14.45 -10.83 14.19
CA ASN A 23 15.22 -10.39 15.36
C ASN A 23 16.71 -10.16 15.05
N LYS A 24 17.30 -10.95 14.14
CA LYS A 24 18.74 -10.90 13.83
C LYS A 24 19.09 -9.94 12.68
N SER A 25 18.20 -9.82 11.70
CA SER A 25 18.52 -9.25 10.39
C SER A 25 17.49 -8.23 9.89
N ASP A 26 16.67 -7.66 10.79
CA ASP A 26 15.77 -6.56 10.42
C ASP A 26 16.56 -5.34 9.95
N SER A 27 16.29 -4.91 8.72
CA SER A 27 17.03 -3.84 8.05
C SER A 27 16.88 -2.49 8.76
N LEU A 28 15.73 -2.24 9.40
CA LEU A 28 15.47 -1.00 10.14
C LEU A 28 16.24 -0.97 11.46
N MET A 29 16.27 -2.09 12.19
CA MET A 29 17.07 -2.24 13.41
C MET A 29 18.57 -2.12 13.11
N LEU A 30 19.06 -2.83 12.10
CA LEU A 30 20.47 -2.77 11.69
C LEU A 30 20.90 -1.34 11.31
N LEU A 31 20.03 -0.60 10.60
CA LEU A 31 20.29 0.79 10.25
C LEU A 31 20.30 1.70 11.47
N LYS A 32 19.31 1.55 12.36
CA LYS A 32 19.21 2.31 13.61
C LYS A 32 20.47 2.13 14.46
N ASP A 33 20.91 0.90 14.66
CA ASP A 33 22.08 0.59 15.48
C ASP A 33 23.35 1.21 14.89
N ARG A 34 23.53 1.14 13.57
CA ARG A 34 24.64 1.79 12.86
C ARG A 34 24.60 3.32 12.96
N MET A 35 23.42 3.93 12.90
CA MET A 35 23.28 5.39 13.02
C MET A 35 23.63 5.89 14.42
N VAL A 36 23.18 5.17 15.45
CA VAL A 36 23.45 5.51 16.85
C VAL A 36 24.91 5.24 17.19
N SER A 37 25.49 4.11 16.76
CA SER A 37 26.90 3.77 17.03
C SER A 37 27.87 4.78 16.44
N ASN A 38 27.51 5.40 15.31
CA ASN A 38 28.33 6.38 14.62
C ASN A 38 28.06 7.82 15.07
N ASN A 39 27.23 8.03 16.10
CA ASN A 39 26.76 9.36 16.56
C ASN A 39 26.10 10.20 15.45
N ASN A 40 25.52 9.57 14.42
CA ASN A 40 24.85 10.27 13.33
C ASN A 40 23.44 10.74 13.71
N ALA A 41 22.79 10.05 14.67
CA ALA A 41 21.47 10.40 15.18
C ALA A 41 21.29 9.94 16.63
N SER A 42 20.47 10.67 17.41
CA SER A 42 20.08 10.25 18.76
C SER A 42 18.90 9.27 18.72
N ILE A 43 18.79 8.46 19.76
CA ILE A 43 17.68 7.51 19.91
C ILE A 43 16.34 8.26 20.02
N GLU A 44 16.34 9.40 20.69
CA GLU A 44 15.18 10.28 20.85
C GLU A 44 14.69 10.79 19.50
N ARG A 45 15.60 11.27 18.63
CA ARG A 45 15.24 11.76 17.30
C ARG A 45 14.62 10.66 16.43
N LEU A 46 15.17 9.44 16.50
CA LEU A 46 14.61 8.30 15.78
C LEU A 46 13.22 7.89 16.32
N LYS A 47 12.96 8.04 17.62
CA LYS A 47 11.64 7.81 18.20
C LYS A 47 10.64 8.86 17.73
N GLU A 48 11.02 10.13 17.67
CA GLU A 48 10.17 11.21 17.14
C GLU A 48 9.73 10.92 15.69
N ILE A 49 10.67 10.52 14.83
CA ILE A 49 10.36 10.14 13.44
C ILE A 49 9.37 8.97 13.38
N ASN A 50 9.53 7.95 14.23
CA ASN A 50 8.58 6.85 14.27
C ASN A 50 7.17 7.29 14.69
N VAL A 51 7.05 8.27 15.58
CA VAL A 51 5.75 8.84 15.98
C VAL A 51 5.13 9.63 14.82
N GLU A 52 5.93 10.43 14.13
CA GLU A 52 5.50 11.22 12.97
C GLU A 52 5.02 10.32 11.82
N VAL A 53 5.80 9.30 11.44
CA VAL A 53 5.45 8.35 10.38
C VAL A 53 4.17 7.58 10.72
N ARG A 54 4.00 7.15 11.98
CA ARG A 54 2.75 6.47 12.40
C ARG A 54 1.55 7.37 12.28
N LYS A 55 1.69 8.65 12.63
CA LYS A 55 0.62 9.63 12.47
C LYS A 55 0.29 9.84 10.99
N GLU A 56 1.29 9.98 10.13
CA GLU A 56 1.09 10.13 8.69
C GLU A 56 0.35 8.93 8.08
N ILE A 57 0.74 7.71 8.46
CA ILE A 57 0.08 6.47 7.99
C ILE A 57 -1.38 6.40 8.47
N GLU A 58 -1.63 6.76 9.73
CA GLU A 58 -2.99 6.75 10.29
C GLU A 58 -3.89 7.78 9.61
N ASP A 59 -3.40 9.02 9.43
CA ASP A 59 -4.11 10.09 8.74
C ASP A 59 -4.41 9.68 7.28
N ALA A 60 -3.45 9.06 6.58
CA ALA A 60 -3.62 8.56 5.22
C ALA A 60 -4.59 7.36 5.15
N SER A 61 -4.57 6.47 6.13
CA SER A 61 -5.52 5.36 6.24
C SER A 61 -6.94 5.86 6.45
N GLN A 62 -7.14 6.82 7.35
CA GLN A 62 -8.44 7.44 7.58
C GLN A 62 -8.95 8.18 6.34
N PHE A 63 -8.08 8.89 5.64
CA PHE A 63 -8.42 9.50 4.35
C PHE A 63 -8.86 8.44 3.33
N ALA A 64 -8.10 7.35 3.17
CA ALA A 64 -8.44 6.28 2.23
C ALA A 64 -9.74 5.54 2.60
N MET A 65 -10.04 5.39 3.88
CA MET A 65 -11.29 4.78 4.36
C MET A 65 -12.51 5.70 4.25
N ALA A 66 -12.31 7.01 4.37
CA ALA A 66 -13.37 8.00 4.29
C ALA A 66 -13.68 8.45 2.85
N ASP A 67 -12.77 8.19 1.90
CA ASP A 67 -12.96 8.54 0.50
C ASP A 67 -14.14 7.77 -0.11
N LEU A 68 -14.90 8.46 -0.94
CA LEU A 68 -16.09 7.88 -1.57
C LEU A 68 -15.68 7.04 -2.78
N GLU A 69 -16.40 5.95 -3.00
CA GLU A 69 -16.22 5.15 -4.20
C GLU A 69 -16.41 6.01 -5.47
N PRO A 70 -15.63 5.72 -6.53
CA PRO A 70 -15.80 6.41 -7.80
C PRO A 70 -17.24 6.31 -8.32
N PRO A 71 -17.81 7.41 -8.86
CA PRO A 71 -19.18 7.38 -9.36
C PRO A 71 -19.32 6.41 -10.54
N LEU A 72 -20.42 5.64 -10.57
CA LEU A 72 -20.70 4.62 -11.59
C LEU A 72 -20.60 5.14 -13.04
N LYS A 73 -20.86 6.43 -13.27
CA LYS A 73 -20.73 7.07 -14.59
C LYS A 73 -19.30 7.04 -15.16
N LYS A 74 -18.29 6.93 -14.30
CA LYS A 74 -16.87 6.85 -14.67
C LYS A 74 -16.40 5.43 -14.96
N LEU A 75 -17.27 4.42 -14.84
CA LEU A 75 -16.90 3.02 -15.03
C LEU A 75 -16.24 2.76 -16.40
N GLY A 76 -16.70 3.43 -17.45
CA GLY A 76 -16.16 3.28 -18.80
C GLY A 76 -14.97 4.19 -19.13
N TYR A 77 -14.47 5.00 -18.19
CA TYR A 77 -13.43 5.98 -18.48
C TYR A 77 -12.06 5.29 -18.68
N HIS A 78 -11.16 5.96 -19.41
CA HIS A 78 -9.77 5.56 -19.61
C HIS A 78 -9.56 4.20 -20.30
N ILE A 79 -10.48 3.79 -21.18
CA ILE A 79 -10.31 2.58 -22.01
C ILE A 79 -9.28 2.81 -23.13
N TYR A 80 -9.40 3.94 -23.82
CA TYR A 80 -8.43 4.38 -24.82
C TYR A 80 -7.85 5.72 -24.43
N SER A 81 -6.62 6.01 -24.87
CA SER A 81 -5.95 7.28 -24.64
C SER A 81 -5.99 8.14 -25.91
N ARG A 82 -6.30 9.43 -25.75
CA ARG A 82 -6.33 10.43 -26.84
C ARG A 82 -7.36 10.15 -27.94
N GLU A 83 -8.48 9.53 -27.58
CA GLU A 83 -9.58 9.26 -28.50
C GLU A 83 -10.83 10.07 -28.13
N PRO A 84 -11.72 10.36 -29.10
CA PRO A 84 -12.99 11.00 -28.81
C PRO A 84 -13.87 10.10 -27.93
N ALA A 85 -14.78 10.73 -27.17
CA ALA A 85 -15.67 10.01 -26.28
C ALA A 85 -16.54 8.99 -27.04
N LEU A 86 -16.65 7.78 -26.50
CA LEU A 86 -17.42 6.67 -27.08
C LEU A 86 -18.38 6.04 -26.07
N GLU A 87 -19.32 5.23 -26.55
CA GLU A 87 -20.26 4.48 -25.70
C GLU A 87 -19.80 3.03 -25.55
N VAL A 88 -19.82 2.52 -24.32
CA VAL A 88 -19.43 1.14 -23.97
C VAL A 88 -20.66 0.40 -23.47
N CYS A 89 -20.91 -0.79 -24.00
CA CYS A 89 -22.00 -1.65 -23.54
C CYS A 89 -21.72 -2.21 -22.15
N GLY A 90 -22.71 -2.16 -21.27
CA GLY A 90 -22.68 -2.78 -19.96
C GLY A 90 -23.18 -4.23 -19.99
N MET A 91 -23.82 -4.65 -18.89
CA MET A 91 -24.32 -6.03 -18.73
C MET A 91 -25.38 -6.44 -19.77
N ASN A 92 -26.11 -5.49 -20.35
CA ASN A 92 -27.05 -5.72 -21.44
C ASN A 92 -27.02 -4.57 -22.45
N GLN A 93 -27.67 -4.77 -23.60
CA GLN A 93 -27.67 -3.83 -24.73
C GLN A 93 -28.29 -2.44 -24.42
N TRP A 94 -29.06 -2.32 -23.34
CA TRP A 94 -29.70 -1.07 -22.94
C TRP A 94 -28.86 -0.27 -21.93
N ILE A 95 -27.89 -0.91 -21.27
CA ILE A 95 -26.98 -0.25 -20.34
C ILE A 95 -25.77 0.24 -21.13
N LYS A 96 -25.57 1.56 -21.16
CA LYS A 96 -24.45 2.19 -21.85
C LYS A 96 -23.68 3.12 -20.92
N TYR A 97 -22.35 3.03 -20.96
CA TYR A 97 -21.44 3.91 -20.23
C TYR A 97 -20.70 4.83 -21.20
N LYS A 98 -20.50 6.08 -20.78
CA LYS A 98 -19.64 7.00 -21.54
C LYS A 98 -18.19 6.68 -21.22
N SER A 99 -17.37 6.51 -22.24
CA SER A 99 -15.93 6.41 -22.14
C SER A 99 -15.30 7.72 -22.57
N VAL A 100 -14.41 8.23 -21.74
CA VAL A 100 -13.61 9.43 -21.99
C VAL A 100 -12.17 9.06 -21.66
N SER A 101 -11.24 9.43 -22.54
CA SER A 101 -9.80 9.25 -22.36
C SER A 101 -9.24 10.01 -21.17
#